data_AF-A0A8T3YK72-F1
#
_entry.id   AF-A0A8T3YK72-F1
#
_cell.length_a   1.000
_cell.length_b   1.000
_cell.length_c   1.000
_cell.angle_alpha   90.00
_cell.angle_beta   90.00
_cell.angle_gamma   90.00
#
_symmetry.space_group_name_H-M   'P 1'
#
loop_
_entity.id
_entity.type
_entity.pdbx_description
1 polymer ?
#
loop_
_entity_poly.entity_id
_entity_poly.type
_entity_poly.pdbx_seq_one_letter_code
_entity_poly.pdbx_strand_id
1 'polypeptide(L)'
;MKIIKGDLVLEEDTRFTERIAVEGSILGKDGKRFSLTVDGDITARDITAGDITTWNITAGNISAWNISAWNITVRDITARDITSQGHISSRNISYYAFCVAYSGIACHSIAGRRKNSFHKALDGEVRIVKEGEAAAEAQA
;
A
#
# COMPACT_ATOMS: atom_id res chain seq x y z
N MET A 1 11.86 -1.29 -16.76
CA MET A 1 11.77 -0.72 -15.41
C MET A 1 12.05 0.77 -15.54
N LYS A 2 11.08 1.61 -15.21
CA LYS A 2 11.15 3.05 -15.39
C LYS A 2 11.72 3.73 -14.14
N ILE A 3 12.78 4.51 -14.31
CA ILE A 3 13.37 5.32 -13.24
C ILE A 3 12.86 6.75 -13.40
N ILE A 4 12.34 7.32 -12.32
CA ILE A 4 11.80 8.69 -12.26
C ILE A 4 12.70 9.49 -11.32
N LYS A 5 13.28 10.57 -11.85
CA LYS A 5 14.14 11.50 -11.14
C LYS A 5 13.29 12.53 -10.38
N GLY A 6 13.56 12.71 -9.09
CA GLY A 6 12.72 13.53 -8.23
C GLY A 6 11.36 12.87 -7.93
N ASP A 7 10.40 13.68 -7.51
CA ASP A 7 9.07 13.22 -7.09
C ASP A 7 8.17 12.92 -8.31
N LEU A 8 7.32 11.90 -8.19
CA LEU A 8 6.27 11.60 -9.16
C LEU A 8 4.98 12.28 -8.69
N VAL A 9 4.61 13.38 -9.36
CA VAL A 9 3.33 14.06 -9.14
C VAL A 9 2.30 13.50 -10.12
N LEU A 10 1.28 12.83 -9.60
CA LEU A 10 0.12 12.35 -10.34
C LEU A 10 -0.85 13.52 -10.56
N GLU A 11 -1.30 13.73 -11.80
CA GLU A 11 -2.33 14.73 -12.14
C GLU A 11 -3.71 14.11 -12.43
N GLU A 12 -3.72 12.80 -12.69
CA GLU A 12 -4.87 11.97 -13.01
C GLU A 12 -4.60 10.50 -12.61
N ASP A 13 -5.61 9.64 -12.66
CA ASP A 13 -5.48 8.22 -12.36
C ASP A 13 -4.50 7.54 -13.32
N THR A 14 -3.38 7.06 -12.79
CA THR A 14 -2.18 6.73 -13.57
C THR A 14 -1.91 5.22 -13.57
N ARG A 15 -1.66 4.66 -14.76
CA ARG A 15 -1.19 3.27 -14.92
C ARG A 15 0.22 3.20 -15.51
N PHE A 16 1.05 2.32 -14.94
CA PHE A 16 2.30 1.87 -15.54
C PHE A 16 2.23 0.37 -15.85
N THR A 17 2.57 -0.01 -17.08
CA THR A 17 2.64 -1.42 -17.52
C THR A 17 3.98 -2.09 -17.21
N GLU A 18 4.79 -1.48 -16.34
CA GLU A 18 6.11 -1.94 -15.94
C GLU A 18 6.47 -1.49 -14.52
N ARG A 19 7.49 -2.14 -13.92
CA ARG A 19 8.10 -1.74 -12.64
C ARG A 19 8.54 -0.26 -12.66
N ILE A 20 8.29 0.47 -11.57
CA ILE A 20 8.73 1.86 -11.39
C ILE A 20 9.65 2.02 -10.17
N ALA A 21 10.66 2.88 -10.29
CA ALA A 21 11.44 3.39 -9.17
C ALA A 21 11.46 4.92 -9.22
N VAL A 22 11.04 5.55 -8.13
CA VAL A 22 10.98 7.00 -7.95
C VAL A 22 12.04 7.39 -6.93
N GLU A 23 12.99 8.23 -7.32
CA GLU A 23 14.06 8.69 -6.41
C GLU A 23 13.54 9.72 -5.39
N GLY A 24 12.40 10.34 -5.71
CA GLY A 24 11.56 11.12 -4.83
C GLY A 24 10.47 10.33 -4.12
N SER A 25 9.38 11.02 -3.83
CA SER A 25 8.13 10.46 -3.30
C SER A 25 7.03 10.50 -4.38
N ILE A 26 6.00 9.67 -4.24
CA ILE A 26 4.82 9.66 -5.11
C ILE A 26 3.70 10.46 -4.43
N LEU A 27 3.22 11.48 -5.12
CA LEU A 27 2.29 12.51 -4.62
C LEU A 27 1.17 12.74 -5.61
N GLY A 28 0.03 13.27 -5.17
CA GLY A 28 -1.00 13.80 -6.06
C GLY A 28 -0.95 15.33 -6.12
N LYS A 29 -1.21 15.90 -7.30
CA LYS A 29 -1.20 17.33 -7.58
C LYS A 29 -2.19 18.11 -6.71
N ASP A 30 -1.80 19.29 -6.26
CA ASP A 30 -2.59 20.17 -5.37
C ASP A 30 -3.08 19.51 -4.06
N GLY A 31 -2.42 18.43 -3.60
CA GLY A 31 -2.85 17.64 -2.45
C GLY A 31 -4.04 16.70 -2.73
N LYS A 32 -4.52 16.64 -3.98
CA LYS A 32 -5.50 15.64 -4.44
C LYS A 32 -4.87 14.24 -4.39
N ARG A 33 -5.69 13.22 -4.63
CA ARG A 33 -5.27 11.82 -4.75
C ARG A 33 -5.78 11.25 -6.06
N PHE A 34 -4.97 10.39 -6.65
CA PHE A 34 -5.24 9.72 -7.91
C PHE A 34 -4.83 8.26 -7.77
N SER A 35 -5.58 7.36 -8.40
CA SER A 35 -5.32 5.93 -8.38
C SER A 35 -3.98 5.62 -9.06
N LEU A 36 -3.19 4.72 -8.48
CA LEU A 36 -1.93 4.26 -9.04
C LEU A 36 -1.98 2.74 -9.26
N THR A 37 -1.98 2.34 -10.53
CA THR A 37 -1.88 0.93 -10.93
C THR A 37 -0.51 0.67 -11.56
N VAL A 38 0.20 -0.35 -11.09
CA VAL A 38 1.53 -0.73 -11.61
C VAL A 38 1.59 -2.22 -11.85
N ASP A 39 1.71 -2.63 -13.12
CA ASP A 39 1.88 -4.03 -13.56
C ASP A 39 3.33 -4.49 -13.32
N GLY A 40 3.73 -4.47 -12.05
CA GLY A 40 5.10 -4.60 -11.59
C GLY A 40 5.27 -4.00 -10.20
N ASP A 41 6.52 -3.84 -9.79
CA ASP A 41 6.92 -3.39 -8.45
C ASP A 41 7.07 -1.87 -8.38
N ILE A 42 6.80 -1.28 -7.21
CA ILE A 42 7.03 0.15 -6.91
C ILE A 42 8.15 0.28 -5.88
N THR A 43 9.12 1.15 -6.16
CA THR A 43 10.06 1.69 -5.17
C THR A 43 9.95 3.22 -5.10
N ALA A 44 9.85 3.79 -3.91
CA ALA A 44 9.81 5.24 -3.68
C ALA A 44 10.29 5.61 -2.26
N ARG A 45 10.55 6.89 -1.98
CA ARG A 45 10.77 7.35 -0.59
C ARG A 45 9.47 7.29 0.22
N ASP A 46 8.43 7.96 -0.26
CA ASP A 46 7.08 7.92 0.31
C ASP A 46 6.05 7.74 -0.80
N ILE A 47 4.87 7.19 -0.50
CA ILE A 47 3.78 7.02 -1.47
C ILE A 47 2.46 7.53 -0.88
N THR A 48 1.79 8.43 -1.59
CA THR A 48 0.46 8.92 -1.23
C THR A 48 -0.44 9.05 -2.47
N ALA A 49 -1.36 8.10 -2.64
CA ALA A 49 -2.23 7.95 -3.82
C ALA A 49 -3.69 7.66 -3.40
N GLY A 50 -4.62 7.60 -4.37
CA GLY A 50 -6.07 7.45 -4.14
C GLY A 50 -6.51 6.00 -3.92
N ASP A 51 -5.95 5.11 -4.73
CA ASP A 51 -5.96 3.65 -4.59
C ASP A 51 -4.59 3.15 -5.06
N ILE A 52 -4.11 2.01 -4.53
CA ILE A 52 -2.81 1.45 -4.92
C ILE A 52 -2.97 -0.04 -5.26
N THR A 53 -2.81 -0.36 -6.55
CA THR A 53 -2.81 -1.74 -7.06
C THR A 53 -1.47 -2.04 -7.73
N THR A 54 -0.70 -2.96 -7.17
CA THR A 54 0.66 -3.27 -7.65
C THR A 54 1.11 -4.66 -7.21
N TRP A 55 2.20 -5.17 -7.78
CA TRP A 55 2.77 -6.43 -7.36
C TRP A 55 3.41 -6.32 -5.97
N ASN A 56 4.44 -5.50 -5.81
CA ASN A 56 5.16 -5.34 -4.55
C ASN A 56 5.51 -3.87 -4.31
N ILE A 57 5.49 -3.43 -3.05
CA ILE A 57 5.95 -2.09 -2.66
C ILE A 57 7.14 -2.19 -1.71
N THR A 58 8.21 -1.46 -2.04
CA THR A 58 9.27 -1.09 -1.08
C THR A 58 9.31 0.42 -0.94
N ALA A 59 8.99 0.95 0.24
CA ALA A 59 9.01 2.38 0.49
C ALA A 59 9.67 2.72 1.84
N GLY A 60 10.14 3.97 1.96
CA GLY A 60 10.46 4.57 3.26
C GLY A 60 9.20 4.61 4.12
N ASN A 61 8.18 5.39 3.75
CA ASN A 61 6.86 5.36 4.40
C ASN A 61 5.74 5.07 3.38
N ILE A 62 4.71 4.33 3.79
CA ILE A 62 3.43 4.25 3.07
C ILE A 62 2.39 5.01 3.91
N SER A 63 2.63 6.31 4.07
CA SER A 63 1.79 7.22 4.85
C SER A 63 0.65 7.76 3.99
N ALA A 64 -0.34 6.90 3.72
CA ALA A 64 -1.67 7.31 3.28
C ALA A 64 -2.40 8.00 4.44
N TRP A 65 -2.07 9.27 4.69
CA TRP A 65 -2.71 10.09 5.73
C TRP A 65 -3.06 11.49 5.23
N ASN A 66 -4.12 12.06 5.83
CA ASN A 66 -4.97 13.08 5.21
C ASN A 66 -5.45 12.67 3.81
N ILE A 67 -6.44 11.76 3.78
CA ILE A 67 -7.36 11.45 2.67
C ILE A 67 -6.65 11.19 1.33
N SER A 68 -6.41 9.96 0.87
CA SER A 68 -6.75 8.63 1.43
C SER A 68 -5.46 7.77 1.48
N ALA A 69 -5.27 6.56 0.93
CA ALA A 69 -5.98 5.77 -0.09
C ALA A 69 -7.21 4.99 0.42
N TRP A 70 -8.11 4.60 -0.49
CA TRP A 70 -9.28 3.76 -0.17
C TRP A 70 -8.83 2.30 0.03
N ASN A 71 -8.20 1.69 -0.96
CA ASN A 71 -7.70 0.33 -0.89
C ASN A 71 -6.22 0.21 -1.27
N ILE A 72 -5.53 -0.70 -0.57
CA ILE A 72 -4.17 -1.12 -0.88
C ILE A 72 -4.23 -2.61 -1.23
N THR A 73 -4.02 -2.94 -2.52
CA THR A 73 -4.08 -4.31 -3.05
C THR A 73 -2.72 -4.67 -3.62
N VAL A 74 -1.90 -5.35 -2.80
CA VAL A 74 -0.46 -5.55 -3.06
C VAL A 74 0.00 -6.90 -2.54
N ARG A 75 0.73 -7.70 -3.32
CA ARG A 75 1.21 -9.01 -2.86
C ARG A 75 2.13 -8.88 -1.66
N ASP A 76 3.22 -8.14 -1.77
CA ASP A 76 4.20 -8.00 -0.69
C ASP A 76 4.51 -6.52 -0.42
N ILE A 77 4.37 -6.10 0.85
CA ILE A 77 4.57 -4.71 1.30
C ILE A 77 5.75 -4.66 2.26
N THR A 78 6.73 -3.78 1.98
CA THR A 78 7.80 -3.42 2.92
C THR A 78 7.86 -1.91 3.13
N ALA A 79 7.62 -1.46 4.37
CA ALA A 79 7.54 -0.04 4.73
C ALA A 79 8.09 0.25 6.14
N ARG A 80 8.34 1.51 6.48
CA ARG A 80 8.52 1.93 7.88
C ARG A 80 7.17 1.95 8.61
N ASP A 81 6.23 2.72 8.09
CA ASP A 81 4.88 2.87 8.63
C ASP A 81 3.86 2.76 7.49
N ILE A 82 2.69 2.19 7.79
CA ILE A 82 1.60 1.93 6.83
C ILE A 82 0.29 2.48 7.40
N THR A 83 -0.46 3.21 6.57
CA THR A 83 -1.85 3.60 6.85
C THR A 83 -2.77 3.31 5.66
N SER A 84 -4.08 3.17 5.88
CA SER A 84 -5.13 3.10 4.85
C SER A 84 -6.48 3.58 5.40
N GLN A 85 -7.34 4.20 4.57
CA GLN A 85 -8.68 4.64 4.97
C GLN A 85 -9.80 3.65 4.64
N GLY A 86 -9.52 2.61 3.87
CA GLY A 86 -10.42 1.48 3.67
C GLY A 86 -9.71 0.18 4.03
N HIS A 87 -9.55 -0.72 3.05
CA HIS A 87 -9.01 -2.05 3.27
C HIS A 87 -7.53 -2.18 2.84
N ILE A 88 -6.77 -3.01 3.57
CA ILE A 88 -5.46 -3.49 3.14
C ILE A 88 -5.60 -4.97 2.79
N SER A 89 -5.41 -5.32 1.52
CA SER A 89 -5.41 -6.70 1.03
C SER A 89 -4.01 -7.08 0.54
N SER A 90 -3.40 -8.08 1.16
CA SER A 90 -2.02 -8.45 0.87
C SER A 90 -1.70 -9.94 1.08
N ARG A 91 -0.55 -10.40 0.59
CA ARG A 91 0.03 -11.68 1.03
C ARG A 91 0.88 -11.44 2.27
N ASN A 92 1.93 -10.64 2.19
CA ASN A 92 2.85 -10.41 3.31
C ASN A 92 3.07 -8.91 3.58
N ILE A 93 2.87 -8.50 4.83
CA ILE A 93 3.01 -7.11 5.28
C ILE A 93 4.18 -7.00 6.27
N SER A 94 5.30 -6.41 5.85
CA SER A 94 6.44 -6.08 6.71
C SER A 94 6.53 -4.58 6.97
N TYR A 95 6.33 -4.17 8.21
CA TYR A 95 6.40 -2.77 8.62
C TYR A 95 7.45 -2.57 9.73
N TYR A 96 7.90 -1.34 9.98
CA TYR A 96 8.83 -1.05 11.09
C TYR A 96 8.08 -0.72 12.38
N ALA A 97 7.16 0.26 12.35
CA ALA A 97 6.62 0.87 13.56
C ALA A 97 5.09 0.67 13.74
N PHE A 98 4.23 1.00 12.78
CA PHE A 98 2.80 0.64 12.82
C PHE A 98 2.20 0.35 11.43
N CYS A 99 1.08 -0.40 11.43
CA CYS A 99 0.24 -0.66 10.26
C CYS A 99 -1.24 -0.50 10.64
N VAL A 100 -1.91 0.57 10.19
CA VAL A 100 -3.29 0.88 10.59
C VAL A 100 -4.20 1.04 9.38
N ALA A 101 -5.28 0.26 9.34
CA ALA A 101 -6.38 0.44 8.41
C ALA A 101 -7.64 0.90 9.16
N TYR A 102 -8.59 1.50 8.45
CA TYR A 102 -9.90 1.81 9.02
C TYR A 102 -10.80 0.57 8.89
N SER A 103 -11.22 0.23 7.66
CA SER A 103 -12.18 -0.85 7.40
C SER A 103 -11.65 -2.27 7.64
N GLY A 104 -10.35 -2.54 7.44
CA GLY A 104 -9.81 -3.87 7.69
C GLY A 104 -8.42 -4.14 7.12
N ILE A 105 -7.81 -5.23 7.57
CA ILE A 105 -6.55 -5.78 7.04
C ILE A 105 -6.76 -7.28 6.80
N ALA A 106 -6.65 -7.75 5.57
CA ALA A 106 -6.53 -9.18 5.26
C ALA A 106 -5.13 -9.47 4.71
N CYS A 107 -4.45 -10.43 5.32
CA CYS A 107 -3.12 -10.87 4.90
C CYS A 107 -2.85 -12.33 5.22
N HIS A 108 -1.83 -12.93 4.59
CA HIS A 108 -1.33 -14.25 4.97
C HIS A 108 -0.26 -14.15 6.07
N SER A 109 0.50 -13.04 6.10
CA SER A 109 1.34 -12.67 7.23
C SER A 109 1.43 -11.15 7.43
N ILE A 110 1.57 -10.73 8.69
CA ILE A 110 1.83 -9.33 9.07
C ILE A 110 2.82 -9.28 10.23
N ALA A 111 3.96 -8.61 10.02
CA ALA A 111 5.09 -8.58 10.95
C ALA A 111 5.64 -7.15 11.10
N GLY A 112 5.69 -6.69 12.35
CA GLY A 112 6.35 -5.44 12.72
C GLY A 112 7.78 -5.68 13.17
N ARG A 113 8.72 -4.82 12.75
CA ARG A 113 10.17 -5.02 12.93
C ARG A 113 10.74 -4.37 14.20
N ARG A 114 10.00 -3.50 14.90
CA ARG A 114 10.39 -2.95 16.23
C ARG A 114 9.67 -3.69 17.36
N LYS A 115 10.28 -3.77 18.55
CA LYS A 115 9.72 -4.48 19.73
C LYS A 115 8.31 -4.02 20.16
N ASN A 116 7.98 -2.74 19.96
CA ASN A 116 6.67 -2.14 20.24
C ASN A 116 5.90 -1.80 18.94
N SER A 117 6.03 -2.64 17.91
CA SER A 117 5.18 -2.54 16.71
C SER A 117 3.75 -2.94 17.01
N PHE A 118 2.77 -2.31 16.37
CA PHE A 118 1.39 -2.77 16.39
C PHE A 118 0.74 -2.67 15.01
N HIS A 119 -0.25 -3.52 14.77
CA HIS A 119 -1.17 -3.39 13.65
C HIS A 119 -2.61 -3.35 14.15
N LYS A 120 -3.49 -2.62 13.48
CA LYS A 120 -4.90 -2.49 13.89
C LYS A 120 -5.80 -2.12 12.72
N ALA A 121 -6.98 -2.72 12.65
CA ALA A 121 -8.14 -2.17 11.97
C ALA A 121 -8.97 -1.35 12.97
N LEU A 122 -9.44 -0.15 12.60
CA LEU A 122 -10.19 0.73 13.50
C LEU A 122 -11.67 0.36 13.59
N ASP A 123 -12.30 0.16 12.43
CA ASP A 123 -13.75 -0.02 12.25
C ASP A 123 -14.11 -1.46 11.83
N GLY A 124 -13.10 -2.28 11.54
CA GLY A 124 -13.21 -3.72 11.26
C GLY A 124 -12.10 -4.53 11.95
N GLU A 125 -11.59 -5.56 11.28
CA GLU A 125 -10.69 -6.56 11.89
C GLU A 125 -9.40 -6.82 11.10
N VAL A 126 -8.46 -7.55 11.72
CA VAL A 126 -7.21 -8.01 11.10
C VAL A 126 -7.29 -9.52 10.87
N ARG A 127 -7.62 -9.91 9.64
CA ARG A 127 -7.75 -11.31 9.20
C ARG A 127 -6.41 -11.88 8.77
N ILE A 128 -6.02 -13.01 9.34
CA ILE A 128 -4.90 -13.84 8.86
C ILE A 128 -5.49 -14.98 8.02
N VAL A 129 -5.61 -14.74 6.72
CA VAL A 129 -6.22 -15.65 5.73
C VAL A 129 -5.19 -16.70 5.32
N LYS A 130 -5.59 -17.97 5.29
CA LYS A 130 -4.70 -19.07 4.91
C LYS A 130 -4.80 -19.38 3.41
N GLU A 131 -3.73 -19.94 2.85
CA GLU A 131 -3.75 -20.42 1.46
C GLU A 131 -4.82 -21.52 1.31
N GLY A 132 -5.85 -21.21 0.53
CA GLY A 132 -7.05 -22.04 0.33
C GLY A 132 -8.36 -21.27 0.51
N GLU A 133 -8.41 -20.30 1.42
CA GLU A 133 -9.65 -19.57 1.75
C GLU A 133 -9.93 -18.42 0.77
N ALA A 134 -8.88 -17.74 0.29
CA ALA A 134 -8.97 -16.58 -0.60
C ALA A 134 -9.58 -16.86 -2.00
N ALA A 135 -9.86 -18.12 -2.35
CA ALA A 135 -10.48 -18.49 -3.62
C ALA A 135 -12.00 -18.23 -3.65
N ALA A 136 -12.65 -18.05 -2.49
CA ALA A 136 -14.11 -17.88 -2.39
C ALA A 136 -14.58 -16.42 -2.49
N GLU A 137 -13.83 -15.46 -1.92
CA GLU A 137 -14.25 -14.05 -1.84
C GLU A 137 -13.96 -13.23 -3.11
N ALA A 138 -13.25 -13.78 -4.10
CA ALA A 138 -12.96 -13.10 -5.38
C ALA A 138 -14.12 -13.14 -6.40
N GLN A 139 -15.32 -13.57 -5.99
CA GLN A 139 -16.50 -13.78 -6.84
C GLN A 139 -17.82 -13.32 -6.18
N ALA A 140 -17.75 -12.50 -5.12
CA ALA A 140 -18.90 -11.99 -4.36
C ALA A 140 -18.88 -10.45 -4.28
#